data_AF-A0A4U9XLF2-F1
#
_entry.id   AF-A0A4U9XLF2-F1
#
_cell.length_a   1.000
_cell.length_b   1.000
_cell.length_c   1.000
_cell.angle_alpha   90.00
_cell.angle_beta   90.00
_cell.angle_gamma   90.00
#
_symmetry.space_group_name_H-M   'P 1'
#
loop_
_entity.id
_entity.type
_entity.pdbx_description
1 polymer ?
#
loop_
_entity_poly.entity_id
_entity_poly.type
_entity_poly.pdbx_seq_one_letter_code
_entity_poly.pdbx_strand_id
1 'polypeptide(L)'
;MINNLKLEWGDKSLDYLNGEPYRTRVVLKNEDGAYYPVFFEPEAINKPSPELLKMAIDVVYNKNFSQRAEDERFNLLGTKIAEVDKAIEASKTQSATSQKALMDVVFLFYSKGLLTDEDIASFTLA
;
A
#
# COMPACT_ATOMS: atom_id res chain seq x y z
N MET A 1 -16.27 23.13 -25.57
CA MET A 1 -16.96 22.06 -24.83
C MET A 1 -15.88 21.23 -24.15
N ILE A 2 -16.05 20.89 -22.88
CA ILE A 2 -15.16 19.92 -22.24
C ILE A 2 -15.63 18.56 -22.77
N ASN A 3 -14.85 17.96 -23.68
CA ASN A 3 -15.13 16.62 -24.17
C ASN A 3 -15.12 15.67 -22.98
N ASN A 4 -16.19 14.89 -22.82
CA ASN A 4 -16.31 13.98 -21.70
C ASN A 4 -15.37 12.79 -21.98
N LEU A 5 -14.14 12.86 -21.46
CA LEU A 5 -13.12 11.81 -21.55
C LEU A 5 -13.49 10.53 -20.76
N LYS A 6 -14.72 10.43 -20.27
CA LYS A 6 -15.20 9.30 -19.49
C LYS A 6 -15.16 8.05 -20.37
N LEU A 7 -14.20 7.18 -20.06
CA LEU A 7 -14.07 5.87 -20.68
C LEU A 7 -15.03 4.89 -20.03
N GLU A 8 -15.77 4.18 -20.87
CA GLU A 8 -16.77 3.20 -20.50
C GLU A 8 -16.48 1.86 -21.16
N TRP A 9 -17.15 0.83 -20.68
CA TRP A 9 -17.03 -0.52 -21.23
C TRP A 9 -17.48 -0.57 -22.69
N GLY A 10 -16.58 -1.01 -23.57
CA GLY A 10 -16.90 -1.37 -24.95
C GLY A 10 -17.17 -2.86 -25.07
N ASP A 11 -16.09 -3.65 -25.11
CA ASP A 11 -16.14 -5.11 -25.30
C ASP A 11 -14.88 -5.79 -24.76
N LYS A 12 -14.90 -7.13 -24.63
CA LYS A 12 -13.71 -7.96 -24.39
C LYS A 12 -13.62 -9.13 -25.36
N SER A 13 -12.40 -9.45 -25.77
CA SER A 13 -12.11 -10.62 -26.61
C SER A 13 -10.76 -11.24 -26.25
N LEU A 14 -10.57 -12.50 -26.65
CA LEU A 14 -9.30 -13.21 -26.56
C LEU A 14 -8.69 -13.27 -27.96
N ASP A 15 -7.51 -12.67 -28.13
CA ASP A 15 -6.73 -12.75 -29.37
C ASP A 15 -5.95 -14.07 -29.38
N TYR A 16 -5.86 -14.71 -30.54
CA TYR A 16 -5.08 -15.93 -30.75
C TYR A 16 -3.93 -15.67 -31.73
N LEU A 17 -2.78 -16.28 -31.47
CA LEU A 17 -1.62 -16.26 -32.35
C LEU A 17 -1.25 -17.71 -32.66
N ASN A 18 -1.29 -18.10 -33.94
CA ASN A 18 -1.03 -19.48 -34.39
C ASN A 18 -1.92 -20.54 -33.71
N GLY A 19 -3.14 -20.18 -33.30
CA GLY A 19 -4.07 -21.08 -32.63
C GLY A 19 -3.94 -21.12 -31.10
N GLU A 20 -2.94 -20.47 -30.53
CA GLU A 20 -2.76 -20.36 -29.08
C GLU A 20 -3.30 -19.02 -28.54
N PRO A 21 -3.93 -18.99 -27.35
CA PRO A 21 -4.30 -17.75 -26.67
C PRO A 21 -3.11 -16.82 -26.48
N TYR A 22 -3.18 -15.61 -27.02
CA TYR A 22 -2.07 -14.65 -27.03
C TYR A 22 -2.27 -13.49 -26.07
N ARG A 23 -3.47 -12.91 -25.99
CA ARG A 23 -3.78 -11.80 -25.08
C ARG A 23 -5.27 -11.53 -24.98
N THR A 24 -5.70 -11.03 -23.83
CA THR A 24 -7.05 -10.50 -23.66
C THR A 24 -7.09 -9.04 -24.11
N ARG A 25 -7.99 -8.70 -25.02
CA ARG A 25 -8.26 -7.33 -25.46
C ARG A 25 -9.51 -6.81 -24.76
N VAL A 26 -9.40 -5.66 -24.10
CA VAL A 26 -10.51 -4.91 -23.53
C VAL A 26 -10.60 -3.58 -24.27
N VAL A 27 -11.75 -3.27 -24.84
CA VAL A 27 -11.98 -2.01 -25.55
C VAL A 27 -12.74 -1.06 -24.63
N LEU A 28 -12.15 0.11 -24.40
CA LEU A 28 -12.82 1.23 -23.76
C LEU A 28 -13.33 2.19 -24.81
N LYS A 29 -14.51 2.77 -24.60
CA LYS A 29 -15.12 3.75 -25.49
C LYS A 29 -15.60 4.99 -24.74
N ASN A 30 -15.81 6.10 -25.43
CA ASN A 30 -16.53 7.24 -24.88
C ASN A 30 -17.68 7.67 -25.83
N GLU A 31 -18.52 8.58 -25.35
CA GLU A 31 -19.66 9.11 -26.13
C GLU A 31 -19.22 9.86 -27.38
N ASP A 32 -18.00 10.41 -27.40
CA ASP A 32 -17.42 11.12 -28.55
C ASP A 32 -16.89 10.17 -29.64
N GLY A 33 -17.03 8.85 -29.47
CA GLY A 33 -16.64 7.85 -30.47
C GLY A 33 -15.16 7.44 -30.44
N ALA A 34 -14.44 7.71 -29.35
CA ALA A 34 -13.09 7.20 -29.15
C ALA A 34 -13.11 5.70 -28.83
N TYR A 35 -12.08 4.98 -29.29
CA TYR A 35 -11.89 3.55 -29.05
C TYR A 35 -10.47 3.30 -28.57
N TYR A 36 -10.33 2.76 -27.36
CA TYR A 36 -9.06 2.53 -26.69
C TYR A 36 -8.90 1.04 -26.37
N PRO A 37 -8.13 0.28 -27.18
CA PRO A 37 -7.81 -1.10 -26.87
C PRO A 37 -6.73 -1.18 -25.78
N VAL A 38 -7.03 -1.91 -24.71
CA VAL A 38 -6.12 -2.26 -23.63
C VAL A 38 -5.89 -3.77 -23.67
N PHE A 39 -4.63 -4.18 -23.57
CA PHE A 39 -4.24 -5.58 -23.66
C PHE A 39 -3.75 -6.10 -22.30
N PHE A 40 -4.20 -7.29 -21.95
CA PHE A 40 -3.81 -8.04 -20.75
C PHE A 40 -3.37 -9.45 -21.14
N GLU A 41 -2.83 -10.18 -20.17
CA GLU A 41 -2.51 -11.61 -20.30
C GLU A 41 -3.74 -12.44 -20.75
N PRO A 42 -3.53 -13.58 -21.45
CA PRO A 42 -4.61 -14.44 -21.93
C PRO A 42 -5.62 -14.85 -20.84
N GLU A 43 -5.16 -15.09 -19.61
CA GLU A 43 -5.99 -15.59 -18.51
C GLU A 43 -6.96 -14.53 -17.99
N ALA A 44 -6.70 -13.25 -18.25
CA ALA A 44 -7.54 -12.14 -17.82
C ALA A 44 -8.94 -12.19 -18.43
N ILE A 45 -9.15 -12.90 -19.55
CA ILE A 45 -10.46 -13.10 -20.18
C ILE A 45 -11.51 -13.67 -19.20
N ASN A 46 -11.05 -14.47 -18.23
CA ASN A 46 -11.89 -15.13 -17.23
C ASN A 46 -12.35 -14.19 -16.11
N LYS A 47 -11.79 -12.97 -16.02
CA LYS A 47 -12.19 -12.00 -15.00
C LYS A 47 -13.56 -11.37 -15.31
N PRO A 48 -14.32 -10.96 -14.27
CA PRO A 48 -15.55 -10.20 -14.43
C PRO A 48 -15.33 -8.87 -15.17
N SER A 49 -16.29 -8.45 -15.99
CA SER A 49 -16.22 -7.21 -16.75
C SER A 49 -15.98 -5.95 -15.88
N PRO A 50 -16.59 -5.78 -14.69
CA PRO A 50 -16.31 -4.62 -13.83
C PRO A 50 -14.86 -4.56 -13.35
N GLU A 51 -14.24 -5.72 -13.08
CA GLU A 51 -12.84 -5.79 -12.66
C GLU A 51 -11.92 -5.41 -13.83
N LEU A 52 -12.18 -5.97 -15.02
CA LEU A 52 -11.44 -5.64 -16.24
C LEU A 52 -11.57 -4.17 -16.63
N LEU A 53 -12.75 -3.58 -16.47
CA LEU A 53 -12.98 -2.15 -16.72
C LEU A 53 -12.08 -1.29 -15.81
N LYS A 54 -12.06 -1.58 -14.51
CA LYS A 54 -11.22 -0.85 -13.56
C LYS A 54 -9.74 -0.96 -13.92
N MET A 55 -9.26 -2.18 -14.17
CA MET A 55 -7.87 -2.42 -14.59
C MET A 55 -7.53 -1.65 -15.87
N ALA A 56 -8.43 -1.63 -16.85
CA ALA A 56 -8.20 -0.95 -18.12
C ALA A 56 -8.14 0.57 -17.96
N ILE A 57 -9.03 1.14 -17.14
CA ILE A 57 -9.01 2.57 -16.79
C ILE A 57 -7.70 2.92 -16.09
N ASP A 58 -7.26 2.11 -15.13
CA ASP A 58 -6.00 2.31 -14.40
C ASP A 58 -4.80 2.30 -15.36
N VAL A 59 -4.76 1.39 -16.33
CA VAL A 59 -3.69 1.35 -17.36
C VAL A 59 -3.68 2.64 -18.18
N VAL A 60 -4.84 3.10 -18.63
CA VAL A 60 -4.95 4.34 -19.42
C VAL A 60 -4.56 5.56 -18.57
N TYR A 61 -5.00 5.62 -17.32
CA TYR A 61 -4.65 6.69 -16.38
C TYR A 61 -3.14 6.75 -16.16
N ASN A 62 -2.51 5.61 -15.83
CA ASN A 62 -1.08 5.53 -15.58
C ASN A 62 -0.24 5.90 -16.81
N LYS A 63 -0.66 5.50 -18.02
CA LYS A 63 0.04 5.86 -19.26
C LYS A 63 -0.08 7.33 -19.62
N ASN A 64 -1.25 7.94 -19.39
CA ASN A 64 -1.52 9.31 -19.79
C ASN A 64 -1.12 10.34 -18.72
N PHE A 65 -1.00 9.92 -17.46
CA PHE A 65 -0.74 10.79 -16.31
C PHE A 65 0.36 10.21 -15.41
N SER A 66 1.42 9.66 -16.01
CA SER A 66 2.53 8.99 -15.29
C SER A 66 3.11 9.85 -14.16
N GLN A 67 3.31 11.16 -14.38
CA GLN A 67 3.78 12.08 -13.33
C GLN A 67 2.80 12.19 -12.15
N ARG A 68 1.49 12.28 -12.39
CA ARG A 68 0.49 12.35 -11.30
C ARG A 68 0.34 11.02 -10.55
N ALA A 69 0.36 9.91 -11.28
CA ALA A 69 0.29 8.58 -10.69
C ALA A 69 1.54 8.26 -9.85
N GLU A 70 2.70 8.77 -10.27
CA GLU A 70 3.95 8.72 -9.52
C GLU A 70 3.87 9.61 -8.26
N ASP A 71 3.45 10.86 -8.39
CA ASP A 71 3.26 11.79 -7.27
C ASP A 71 2.29 11.25 -6.21
N GLU A 72 1.15 10.68 -6.61
CA GLU A 72 0.17 10.07 -5.69
C GLU A 72 0.76 8.86 -4.95
N ARG A 73 1.53 8.01 -5.64
CA ARG A 73 2.21 6.86 -5.02
C ARG A 73 3.32 7.29 -4.06
N PHE A 74 4.13 8.27 -4.44
CA PHE A 74 5.17 8.82 -3.58
C PHE A 74 4.58 9.50 -2.34
N ASN A 75 3.50 10.26 -2.50
CA ASN A 75 2.81 10.88 -1.37
C ASN A 75 2.25 9.83 -0.40
N LEU A 76 1.63 8.76 -0.92
CA LEU A 76 1.14 7.65 -0.08
C LEU A 76 2.27 6.90 0.64
N LEU A 77 3.44 6.74 0.02
CA LEU A 77 4.60 6.14 0.68
C LEU A 77 5.15 7.08 1.76
N GLY A 78 5.24 8.38 1.48
CA GLY A 78 5.68 9.38 2.43
C GLY A 78 4.80 9.44 3.69
N THR A 79 3.46 9.37 3.53
CA THR A 79 2.55 9.34 4.68
C THR A 79 2.71 8.09 5.53
N LYS A 80 2.83 6.91 4.90
CA LYS A 80 3.08 5.65 5.62
C LYS A 80 4.41 5.65 6.37
N ILE A 81 5.48 6.18 5.77
CA ILE A 81 6.78 6.32 6.44
C ILE A 81 6.64 7.24 7.66
N ALA A 82 5.97 8.39 7.51
CA ALA A 82 5.75 9.30 8.64
C ALA A 82 4.90 8.68 9.76
N GLU A 83 3.93 7.82 9.45
CA GLU A 83 3.17 7.06 10.44
C GLU A 83 4.04 6.01 11.16
N VAL A 84 4.89 5.30 10.43
CA VAL A 84 5.85 4.35 11.00
C VAL A 84 6.86 5.06 11.91
N ASP A 85 7.41 6.20 11.49
CA ASP A 85 8.33 6.98 12.32
C ASP A 85 7.65 7.44 13.62
N LYS A 86 6.40 7.92 13.54
CA LYS A 86 5.61 8.26 14.74
C LYS A 86 5.39 7.06 15.64
N ALA A 87 5.09 5.90 15.09
CA ALA A 87 4.90 4.67 15.85
C ALA A 87 6.20 4.20 16.53
N ILE A 88 7.33 4.32 15.84
CA ILE A 88 8.66 4.01 16.39
C ILE A 88 9.00 4.98 17.52
N GLU A 89 8.79 6.29 17.35
CA GLU A 89 9.06 7.27 18.40
C GLU A 89 8.12 7.10 19.60
N ALA A 90 6.84 6.78 19.38
CA ALA A 90 5.91 6.43 20.45
C ALA A 90 6.36 5.17 21.20
N SER A 91 6.82 4.14 20.48
CA SER A 91 7.33 2.89 21.06
C SER A 91 8.62 3.12 21.86
N LYS A 92 9.56 3.92 21.36
CA LYS A 92 10.77 4.31 22.11
C LYS A 92 10.41 5.07 23.39
N THR A 93 9.49 6.03 23.29
CA THR A 93 9.04 6.83 24.43
C THR A 93 8.34 5.96 25.48
N GLN A 94 7.49 5.03 25.03
CA GLN A 94 6.82 4.08 25.90
C GLN A 94 7.82 3.15 26.56
N SER A 95 8.79 2.60 25.81
CA SER A 95 9.85 1.76 26.35
C SER A 95 10.70 2.50 27.39
N ALA A 96 11.13 3.73 27.10
CA ALA A 96 11.87 4.58 28.04
C ALA A 96 11.04 4.89 29.30
N THR A 97 9.74 5.13 29.15
CA THR A 97 8.83 5.40 30.29
C THR A 97 8.61 4.15 31.13
N SER A 98 8.43 2.99 30.50
CA SER A 98 8.33 1.69 31.18
C SER A 98 9.62 1.32 31.90
N GLN A 99 10.78 1.55 31.28
CA GLN A 99 12.09 1.38 31.93
C GLN A 99 12.23 2.31 33.14
N LYS A 100 11.87 3.60 32.98
CA LYS A 100 11.88 4.55 34.11
C LYS A 100 10.94 4.11 35.22
N ALA A 101 9.71 3.71 34.92
CA ALA A 101 8.75 3.24 35.90
C ALA A 101 9.23 1.96 36.60
N LEU A 102 9.84 1.03 35.87
CA LEU A 102 10.47 -0.16 36.43
C LEU A 102 11.60 0.23 37.39
N MET A 103 12.48 1.15 36.99
CA MET A 103 13.55 1.65 37.85
C MET A 103 12.99 2.37 39.07
N ASP A 104 11.94 3.19 38.93
CA ASP A 104 11.26 3.87 40.05
C ASP A 104 10.70 2.85 41.06
N VAL A 105 10.15 1.72 40.59
CA VAL A 105 9.69 0.60 41.45
C VAL A 105 10.86 -0.13 42.10
N VAL A 106 11.94 -0.40 41.38
CA VAL A 106 13.16 -1.04 41.92
C VAL A 106 13.77 -0.17 43.02
N PHE A 107 13.91 1.14 42.80
CA PHE A 107 14.40 2.10 43.81
C PHE A 107 13.49 2.15 45.03
N LEU A 108 12.16 2.10 44.84
CA LEU A 108 11.21 2.06 45.95
C LEU A 108 11.43 0.83 46.83
N PHE A 109 11.56 -0.37 46.24
CA PHE A 109 11.80 -1.61 47.00
C PHE A 109 13.16 -1.61 47.70
N TYR A 110 14.20 -1.11 47.04
CA TYR A 110 15.52 -0.91 47.66
C TYR A 110 15.44 0.04 48.87
N SER A 111 14.76 1.19 48.73
CA SER A 111 14.59 2.16 49.83
C SER A 111 13.82 1.61 51.05
N LYS A 112 13.02 0.56 50.84
CA LYS A 112 12.27 -0.13 51.90
C LYS A 112 13.05 -1.29 52.53
N GLY A 113 14.28 -1.53 52.07
CA GLY A 113 15.12 -2.66 52.49
C GLY A 113 14.60 -4.02 52.00
N LEU A 114 13.74 -4.03 50.98
CA LEU A 114 13.20 -5.25 50.37
C LEU A 114 14.08 -5.79 49.24
N LEU A 115 15.03 -4.99 48.75
CA LEU A 115 16.08 -5.38 47.82
C LEU A 115 17.44 -5.00 48.41
N THR A 116 18.45 -5.80 48.09
CA THR A 116 19.85 -5.58 48.46
C THR A 116 20.70 -5.20 47.24
N ASP A 117 21.94 -4.78 47.47
CA ASP A 117 22.88 -4.46 46.39
C ASP A 117 23.19 -5.67 45.49
N GLU A 118 23.20 -6.89 46.05
CA GLU A 118 23.36 -8.13 45.29
C GLU A 118 22.15 -8.40 44.38
N ASP A 119 20.94 -8.13 44.87
CA ASP A 119 19.72 -8.28 44.06
C ASP A 119 19.73 -7.32 42.86
N ILE A 120 20.17 -6.06 43.06
CA ILE A 120 20.28 -5.05 42.01
C ILE A 120 21.34 -5.43 40.97
N ALA A 121 22.49 -5.95 41.41
CA ALA A 121 23.57 -6.39 40.52
C ALA A 121 23.14 -7.52 39.57
N SER A 122 22.18 -8.36 39.98
CA SER A 122 21.65 -9.44 39.14
C SER A 122 20.81 -8.95 37.93
N PHE A 123 20.24 -7.73 38.00
CA PHE A 123 19.39 -7.17 36.93
C PHE A 123 20.15 -6.57 35.74
N THR A 124 21.46 -6.33 35.86
CA THR A 124 22.26 -5.65 34.81
C THR A 124 22.96 -6.59 33.83
N LEU A 125 22.76 -7.91 33.96
CA LEU A 125 23.47 -8.96 33.20
C LEU A 125 22.65 -9.63 32.07
N ALA A 126 21.58 -9.00 31.57
CA ALA A 126 20.78 -9.50 30.44
C ALA A 126 20.77 -8.54 29.25
#